data_AF-A0A7C1BW59-F1
#
_entry.id   AF-A0A7C1BW59-F1
#
_cell.length_a   1.000
_cell.length_b   1.000
_cell.length_c   1.000
_cell.angle_alpha   90.00
_cell.angle_beta   90.00
_cell.angle_gamma   90.00
#
_symmetry.space_group_name_H-M   'P 1'
#
loop_
_entity.id
_entity.type
_entity.pdbx_description
1 polymer ?
#
loop_
_entity_poly.entity_id
_entity_poly.type
_entity_poly.pdbx_seq_one_letter_code
_entity_poly.pdbx_strand_id
1 'polypeptide(L)'
;ELENLIQEYRNRNSAIEIRKTTEGYQMTVKEELESYVIDLVTKTELPKALIKTLAFIAYKEPVPQSEVIKVRGNKAYHYIKELIAKGFIEAKKKGKTKVLCTTKKFKEYFQVEKLENAR
;
A
#
# COMPACT_ATOMS: atom_id res chain seq x y z
N GLU A 1 31.43 1.82 -10.04
CA GLU A 1 30.95 3.22 -9.93
C GLU A 1 29.77 3.36 -8.96
N LEU A 2 28.69 2.60 -9.14
CA LEU A 2 27.51 2.70 -8.26
C LEU A 2 27.73 2.22 -6.81
N GLU A 3 28.58 1.21 -6.59
CA GLU A 3 28.94 0.76 -5.23
C GLU A 3 29.72 1.81 -4.43
N ASN A 4 30.56 2.60 -5.11
CA ASN A 4 31.25 3.73 -4.48
C ASN A 4 30.25 4.82 -4.08
N LEU A 5 29.24 5.07 -4.90
CA LEU A 5 28.17 6.03 -4.58
C LEU A 5 27.33 5.55 -3.38
N ILE A 6 27.00 4.26 -3.33
CA ILE A 6 26.29 3.66 -2.19
C ILE A 6 27.11 3.82 -0.90
N GLN A 7 28.43 3.58 -0.97
CA GLN A 7 29.28 3.76 0.21
C GLN A 7 29.50 5.23 0.57
N GLU A 8 29.55 6.15 -0.39
CA GLU A 8 29.59 7.58 -0.11
C GLU A 8 28.32 8.04 0.62
N TYR A 9 27.13 7.59 0.19
CA TYR A 9 25.87 7.92 0.85
C TYR A 9 25.73 7.27 2.23
N ARG A 10 26.32 6.09 2.45
CA ARG A 10 26.39 5.46 3.78
C ARG A 10 27.33 6.21 4.72
N ASN A 11 28.48 6.64 4.22
CA ASN A 11 29.48 7.37 5.00
C ASN A 11 29.12 8.85 5.21
N ARG A 12 28.28 9.42 4.35
CA ARG A 12 27.62 10.68 4.64
C ARG A 12 26.72 10.47 5.84
N ASN A 13 26.87 11.34 6.84
CA ASN A 13 25.94 11.45 7.97
C ASN A 13 24.61 12.08 7.53
N SER A 14 24.07 11.62 6.39
CA SER A 14 22.84 12.05 5.75
C SER A 14 21.70 11.12 6.12
N ALA A 15 20.47 11.62 6.02
CA ALA A 15 19.26 10.85 6.27
C ALA A 15 18.88 9.89 5.12
N ILE A 16 19.56 9.96 3.97
CA ILE A 16 19.19 9.26 2.74
C ILE A 16 20.18 8.13 2.45
N GLU A 17 19.68 6.95 2.09
CA GLU A 17 20.44 5.80 1.58
C GLU A 17 19.97 5.37 0.20
N ILE A 18 20.83 4.68 -0.55
CA ILE A 18 20.48 4.07 -1.84
C ILE A 18 20.32 2.56 -1.63
N ARG A 19 19.11 2.03 -1.83
CA ARG A 19 18.79 0.61 -1.71
C ARG A 19 18.61 -0.01 -3.10
N LYS A 20 19.13 -1.23 -3.27
CA LYS A 20 18.91 -2.04 -4.47
C LYS A 20 17.55 -2.75 -4.37
N THR A 21 16.70 -2.60 -5.38
CA THR A 21 15.41 -3.29 -5.50
C THR A 21 15.45 -4.26 -6.68
N THR A 22 14.42 -5.09 -6.83
CA THR A 22 14.25 -6.01 -7.96
C THR A 22 14.15 -5.30 -9.32
N GLU A 23 13.75 -4.02 -9.33
CA GLU A 23 13.58 -3.20 -10.54
C GLU A 23 14.72 -2.17 -10.75
N GLY A 24 15.70 -2.07 -9.83
CA GLY A 24 16.82 -1.16 -9.98
C GLY A 24 17.37 -0.64 -8.64
N TYR A 25 17.54 0.68 -8.55
CA TYR A 25 18.07 1.35 -7.36
C TYR A 25 17.13 2.48 -6.96
N GLN A 26 16.81 2.57 -5.67
CA GLN A 26 15.93 3.59 -5.12
C GLN A 26 16.63 4.34 -4.00
N MET A 27 16.51 5.67 -4.01
CA MET A 27 16.89 6.50 -2.86
C MET A 27 15.76 6.47 -1.83
N THR A 28 16.07 6.09 -0.60
CA THR A 28 15.13 6.03 0.52
C THR A 28 15.72 6.70 1.75
N VAL A 29 14.90 7.01 2.74
CA VAL A 29 15.38 7.48 4.04
C VAL A 29 15.92 6.27 4.83
N LYS A 30 16.98 6.48 5.62
CA LYS A 30 17.52 5.47 6.53
C LYS A 30 16.43 4.96 7.48
N GLU A 31 16.36 3.64 7.66
CA GLU A 31 15.38 2.99 8.54
C GLU A 31 15.41 3.55 9.97
N GLU A 32 16.58 3.96 10.46
CA GLU A 32 16.77 4.56 11.79
C GLU A 32 16.01 5.88 12.00
N LEU A 33 15.63 6.56 10.91
CA LEU A 33 14.89 7.82 10.91
C LEU A 33 13.41 7.65 10.54
N GLU A 34 12.93 6.43 10.23
CA GLU A 34 11.54 6.20 9.87
C GLU A 34 10.56 6.71 10.93
N SER A 35 10.87 6.48 12.21
CA SER A 35 10.06 6.93 13.35
C SER A 35 9.95 8.46 13.43
N TYR A 36 10.98 9.20 13.04
CA TYR A 36 10.96 10.68 13.00
C TYR A 36 10.25 11.23 11.76
N VAL A 37 10.29 10.50 10.63
CA VAL A 37 9.64 10.93 9.39
C VAL A 37 8.13 10.67 9.42
N ILE A 38 7.67 9.62 10.11
CA ILE A 38 6.24 9.30 10.26
C ILE A 38 5.46 10.48 10.86
N ASP A 39 6.02 11.20 11.83
CA ASP A 39 5.39 12.38 12.45
C ASP A 39 5.38 13.62 11.53
N LEU A 40 6.24 13.68 10.52
CA LEU A 40 6.31 14.76 9.53
C LEU A 40 5.34 14.58 8.36
N VAL A 41 4.80 13.38 8.15
CA VAL A 41 3.81 13.09 7.09
C VAL A 41 2.43 13.62 7.50
N THR A 42 2.26 14.94 7.38
CA THR A 42 1.01 15.66 7.66
C THR A 42 -0.14 15.31 6.71
N LYS A 43 0.15 14.64 5.59
CA LYS A 43 -0.83 14.16 4.61
C LYS A 43 -0.50 12.72 4.19
N THR A 44 -1.12 11.75 4.82
CA THR A 44 -1.16 10.39 4.27
C THR A 44 -1.93 10.41 2.93
N GLU A 45 -1.34 9.91 1.85
CA GLU A 45 -1.95 9.88 0.50
C GLU A 45 -3.31 9.16 0.44
N LEU A 46 -3.58 8.35 1.46
CA LEU A 46 -4.86 7.69 1.73
C LEU A 46 -5.41 8.10 3.11
N PRO A 47 -6.61 8.70 3.17
CA PRO A 47 -7.33 8.90 4.41
C PRO A 47 -7.53 7.61 5.22
N LYS A 48 -7.54 7.70 6.55
CA LYS A 48 -7.72 6.54 7.46
C LYS A 48 -8.94 5.67 7.12
N ALA A 49 -10.04 6.27 6.64
CA ALA A 49 -11.24 5.55 6.26
C ALA A 49 -11.05 4.64 5.02
N LEU A 50 -10.25 5.10 4.05
CA LEU A 50 -9.87 4.33 2.87
C LEU A 50 -8.94 3.20 3.24
N ILE A 51 -7.91 3.47 4.05
CA ILE A 51 -6.97 2.45 4.54
C ILE A 51 -7.72 1.33 5.26
N LYS A 52 -8.65 1.65 6.18
CA LYS A 52 -9.43 0.62 6.88
C LYS A 52 -10.30 -0.23 5.94
N THR A 53 -10.83 0.38 4.88
CA THR A 53 -11.64 -0.36 3.89
C THR A 53 -10.77 -1.22 2.99
N LEU A 54 -9.61 -0.69 2.57
CA LEU A 54 -8.60 -1.40 1.81
C LEU A 54 -8.04 -2.59 2.57
N ALA A 55 -7.70 -2.41 3.85
CA ALA A 55 -7.21 -3.48 4.72
C ALA A 55 -8.23 -4.62 4.87
N PHE A 56 -9.51 -4.29 5.02
CA PHE A 56 -10.57 -5.31 5.06
C PHE A 56 -10.65 -6.10 3.74
N ILE A 57 -10.56 -5.41 2.60
CA ILE A 57 -10.55 -6.06 1.28
C ILE A 57 -9.31 -6.95 1.13
N ALA A 58 -8.12 -6.46 1.44
CA ALA A 58 -6.87 -7.22 1.37
C ALA A 58 -6.88 -8.46 2.28
N TYR A 59 -7.55 -8.39 3.43
CA TYR A 59 -7.67 -9.52 4.35
C TYR A 59 -8.69 -10.57 3.90
N LYS A 60 -9.76 -10.16 3.21
CA LYS A 60 -10.87 -11.05 2.79
C LYS A 60 -10.89 -11.36 1.30
N GLU A 61 -9.92 -10.88 0.53
CA GLU A 61 -9.94 -11.09 -0.91
C GLU A 61 -9.85 -12.58 -1.27
N PRO A 62 -10.62 -13.05 -2.27
CA PRO A 62 -11.63 -12.31 -3.03
C PRO A 62 -12.95 -12.09 -2.25
N VAL A 63 -13.39 -10.84 -2.09
CA VAL A 63 -14.57 -10.48 -1.27
C VAL A 63 -15.72 -9.87 -2.09
N PRO A 64 -17.00 -10.23 -1.86
CA PRO A 64 -18.13 -9.56 -2.51
C PRO A 64 -18.26 -8.10 -2.07
N GLN A 65 -18.52 -7.19 -3.00
CA GLN A 65 -18.74 -5.77 -2.71
C GLN A 65 -19.86 -5.57 -1.67
N SER A 66 -20.93 -6.37 -1.75
CA SER A 66 -22.05 -6.36 -0.80
C SER A 66 -21.62 -6.66 0.64
N GLU A 67 -20.61 -7.51 0.82
CA GLU A 67 -20.09 -7.86 2.15
C GLU A 67 -19.25 -6.72 2.73
N VAL A 68 -18.42 -6.08 1.91
CA VAL A 68 -17.67 -4.89 2.31
C VAL A 68 -18.62 -3.77 2.76
N ILE A 69 -19.71 -3.55 2.01
CA ILE A 69 -20.72 -2.54 2.37
C ILE A 69 -21.43 -2.90 3.67
N LYS A 70 -21.75 -4.18 3.89
CA LYS A 70 -22.39 -4.65 5.13
C LYS A 70 -21.53 -4.36 6.36
N VAL A 71 -20.21 -4.51 6.25
CA VAL A 71 -19.27 -4.28 7.36
C VAL A 71 -18.91 -2.80 7.53
N ARG A 72 -18.70 -2.07 6.43
CA ARG A 72 -18.16 -0.70 6.44
C ARG A 72 -19.25 0.39 6.33
N GLY A 73 -20.50 0.00 6.10
CA GLY A 73 -21.65 0.88 5.92
C GLY A 73 -21.72 1.54 4.53
N ASN A 74 -22.74 2.39 4.32
CA ASN A 74 -23.02 2.99 3.00
C ASN A 74 -21.88 3.83 2.42
N LYS A 75 -21.02 4.43 3.27
CA LYS A 75 -19.84 5.20 2.80
C LYS A 75 -18.83 4.32 2.06
N ALA A 76 -18.87 3.01 2.25
CA ALA A 76 -18.00 2.05 1.57
C ALA A 76 -18.11 2.13 0.03
N TYR A 77 -19.27 2.48 -0.52
CA TYR A 77 -19.43 2.68 -1.96
C TYR A 77 -18.47 3.75 -2.50
N HIS A 78 -18.33 4.86 -1.78
CA HIS A 78 -17.39 5.91 -2.16
C HIS A 78 -15.95 5.43 -2.04
N TYR A 79 -15.60 4.80 -0.90
CA TYR A 79 -14.24 4.31 -0.68
C TYR A 79 -13.81 3.28 -1.71
N ILE A 80 -14.70 2.36 -2.10
CA ILE A 80 -14.42 1.34 -3.13
C ILE A 80 -14.19 2.02 -4.48
N LYS A 81 -15.02 2.98 -4.87
CA LYS A 81 -14.82 3.74 -6.12
C LYS A 81 -13.47 4.45 -6.14
N GLU A 82 -13.10 5.09 -5.03
CA GLU A 82 -11.84 5.82 -4.93
C GLU A 82 -10.61 4.89 -4.91
N LEU A 83 -10.69 3.74 -4.23
CA LEU A 83 -9.63 2.72 -4.24
C LEU A 83 -9.45 2.11 -5.64
N ILE A 84 -10.53 1.90 -6.39
CA ILE A 84 -10.47 1.48 -7.80
C ILE A 84 -9.82 2.58 -8.65
N ALA A 85 -10.24 3.84 -8.49
CA ALA A 85 -9.70 4.96 -9.25
C ALA A 85 -8.20 5.18 -8.97
N LYS A 86 -7.76 4.99 -7.72
CA LYS A 86 -6.35 5.01 -7.33
C LYS A 86 -5.60 3.72 -7.72
N GLY A 87 -6.28 2.70 -8.23
CA GLY A 87 -5.69 1.46 -8.73
C GLY A 87 -5.23 0.49 -7.64
N PHE A 88 -5.66 0.64 -6.38
CA PHE A 88 -5.31 -0.26 -5.28
C PHE A 88 -6.12 -1.56 -5.27
N ILE A 89 -7.34 -1.52 -5.82
CA ILE A 89 -8.22 -2.68 -5.93
C ILE A 89 -8.82 -2.76 -7.33
N GLU A 90 -9.18 -3.97 -7.75
CA GLU A 90 -9.95 -4.25 -8.95
C GLU A 90 -11.28 -4.92 -8.59
N ALA A 91 -12.29 -4.72 -9.45
CA ALA A 91 -13.62 -5.26 -9.25
C ALA A 91 -14.02 -6.14 -10.44
N LYS A 92 -14.14 -7.45 -10.23
CA LYS A 92 -14.60 -8.42 -11.24
C LYS A 92 -16.08 -8.71 -11.08
N LYS A 93 -16.83 -8.74 -12.18
CA LYS A 93 -18.26 -9.06 -12.17
C LYS A 93 -18.45 -10.56 -11.94
N LYS A 94 -19.21 -10.95 -10.90
CA LYS A 94 -19.60 -12.33 -10.63
C LYS A 94 -21.12 -12.39 -10.43
N GLY A 95 -21.84 -12.68 -11.51
CA GLY A 95 -23.30 -12.66 -11.52
C GLY A 95 -23.88 -11.26 -11.26
N LYS A 96 -24.71 -11.14 -10.22
CA LYS A 96 -25.37 -9.87 -9.82
C LYS A 96 -24.50 -8.97 -8.93
N THR A 97 -23.34 -9.43 -8.47
CA THR A 97 -22.44 -8.67 -7.58
C THR A 97 -21.05 -8.50 -8.19
N LYS A 98 -20.27 -7.59 -7.62
CA LYS A 98 -18.84 -7.41 -7.93
C LYS A 98 -18.02 -8.06 -6.83
N VAL A 99 -16.94 -8.72 -7.21
CA VAL A 99 -15.94 -9.28 -6.30
C VAL A 99 -14.70 -8.40 -6.37
N LEU A 100 -14.16 -8.04 -5.21
CA LEU A 100 -13.05 -7.12 -5.04
C LEU A 100 -11.78 -7.89 -4.69
N CYS A 101 -10.68 -7.51 -5.33
CA CYS A 101 -9.33 -8.03 -5.09
C CYS A 101 -8.32 -6.88 -5.07
N THR A 102 -7.19 -7.06 -4.39
CA THR A 102 -6.06 -6.12 -4.46
C THR A 102 -5.30 -6.28 -5.77
N THR A 103 -4.68 -5.18 -6.21
CA THR A 103 -3.87 -5.16 -7.45
C THR A 103 -2.38 -5.29 -7.16
N LYS A 104 -1.56 -5.39 -8.20
CA LYS A 104 -0.09 -5.33 -8.09
C LYS A 104 0.37 -4.04 -7.39
N LYS A 105 -0.25 -2.91 -7.71
CA LYS A 105 0.04 -1.60 -7.10
C LYS A 105 -0.09 -1.61 -5.59
N PHE A 106 -1.09 -2.31 -5.04
CA PHE A 106 -1.23 -2.46 -3.59
C PHE A 106 -0.01 -3.17 -2.98
N LYS A 107 0.42 -4.27 -3.59
CA LYS A 107 1.56 -5.06 -3.12
C LYS A 107 2.86 -4.26 -3.18
N GLU A 108 3.07 -3.52 -4.27
CA GLU A 108 4.24 -2.66 -4.45
C GLU A 108 4.25 -1.49 -3.45
N TYR A 109 3.11 -0.82 -3.26
CA TYR A 109 2.99 0.33 -2.36
C TYR A 109 3.17 -0.05 -0.90
N PHE A 110 2.60 -1.18 -0.46
CA PHE A 110 2.69 -1.65 0.92
C PHE A 110 3.82 -2.65 1.15
N GLN A 111 4.60 -2.98 0.12
CA GLN A 111 5.67 -3.99 0.17
C GLN A 111 5.19 -5.33 0.78
N VAL A 112 3.96 -5.73 0.45
CA VAL A 112 3.33 -6.98 0.93
C VAL A 112 3.28 -8.00 -0.20
N GLU A 113 4.14 -9.02 -0.16
CA GLU A 113 4.19 -10.02 -1.23
C GLU A 113 3.04 -11.03 -1.15
N LYS A 114 2.47 -11.27 0.04
CA LYS A 114 1.26 -12.06 0.27
C LYS A 114 0.89 -12.05 1.75
N LEU A 115 -0.38 -11.78 2.10
CA LEU A 115 -0.92 -12.08 3.42
C LEU A 115 -1.20 -13.59 3.52
N GLU A 116 -0.17 -14.43 3.48
CA GLU A 116 -0.33 -15.88 3.68
C GLU A 116 -0.49 -16.27 5.17
N ASN A 117 -0.29 -15.33 6.11
CA ASN A 117 -0.27 -15.62 7.54
C ASN A 117 -1.12 -14.65 8.38
N ALA A 118 -2.43 -14.67 8.18
CA ALA A 118 -3.37 -14.18 9.19
C ALA A 118 -4.49 -15.20 9.40
N ARG A 119 -4.08 -16.38 9.91
CA ARG A 119 -4.98 -17.34 10.55
C ARG A 119 -5.41 -16.82 11.90
#